data_AF-A0A4P5V4I7-F1
#
_entry.id   AF-A0A4P5V4I7-F1
#
_cell.length_a   1.000
_cell.length_b   1.000
_cell.length_c   1.000
_cell.angle_alpha   90.00
_cell.angle_beta   90.00
_cell.angle_gamma   90.00
#
_symmetry.space_group_name_H-M   'P 1'
#
loop_
_entity.id
_entity.type
_entity.pdbx_description
1 polymer ?
#
loop_
_entity_poly.entity_id
_entity_poly.type
_entity_poly.pdbx_seq_one_letter_code
_entity_poly.pdbx_strand_id
1 'polypeptide(L)'
;MKVGTTALVLDLIEDGWKPEFEIADPVKAIKDISRDTSLTTTVPMTFGRPMTALAIQHLILQACQASFAGRDPETDWVLSQWAEALDALGSVPEKLATRVDWIIKRSVFVQIGTTGDPRTWGDARLRRLDMAYHMIDPRVSLFETLRKQGRVMNLVDQERLDACAQTPPARTRGAIRGALLARFAPQIRKLEWDSVTFDVGSKEWRLDLEDITGPVIDRVIELIDRSPDLTTLVATMKGGSRDA
;
A
#
# COMPACT_ATOMS: atom_id res chain seq x y z
N MET A 1 -0.64 2.99 7.15
CA MET A 1 0.01 4.32 7.04
C MET A 1 0.19 4.77 5.60
N LYS A 2 1.31 4.51 4.90
CA LYS A 2 1.58 5.05 3.55
C LYS A 2 0.39 5.04 2.58
N VAL A 3 -0.25 3.87 2.39
CA VAL A 3 -1.39 3.72 1.46
C VAL A 3 -2.62 4.45 2.01
N GLY A 4 -3.02 4.15 3.25
CA GLY A 4 -4.22 4.73 3.86
C GLY A 4 -4.20 6.27 3.94
N THR A 5 -3.09 6.89 4.38
CA THR A 5 -3.00 8.36 4.44
C THR A 5 -3.05 8.99 3.05
N THR A 6 -2.46 8.33 2.04
CA THR A 6 -2.51 8.81 0.66
C THR A 6 -3.94 8.70 0.10
N ALA A 7 -4.64 7.59 0.35
CA ALA A 7 -6.04 7.43 -0.05
C ALA A 7 -6.92 8.54 0.54
N LEU A 8 -6.80 8.84 1.84
CA LEU A 8 -7.54 9.94 2.46
C LEU A 8 -7.20 11.31 1.86
N VAL A 9 -5.95 11.54 1.47
CA VAL A 9 -5.60 12.80 0.78
C VAL A 9 -6.20 12.88 -0.61
N LEU A 10 -6.29 11.76 -1.33
CA LEU A 10 -6.98 11.70 -2.63
C LEU A 10 -8.48 11.98 -2.46
N ASP A 11 -9.13 11.34 -1.49
CA ASP A 11 -10.54 11.60 -1.16
C ASP A 11 -10.77 13.08 -0.82
N LEU A 12 -9.88 13.72 -0.03
CA LEU A 12 -9.96 15.15 0.24
C LEU A 12 -9.92 15.99 -1.03
N ILE A 13 -8.99 15.67 -1.94
CA ILE A 13 -8.82 16.39 -3.20
C ILE A 13 -10.06 16.21 -4.09
N GLU A 14 -10.63 15.00 -4.13
CA GLU A 14 -11.87 14.68 -4.84
C GLU A 14 -13.08 15.46 -4.28
N ASP A 15 -13.12 15.66 -2.96
CA ASP A 15 -14.09 16.53 -2.27
C ASP A 15 -13.80 18.03 -2.46
N GLY A 16 -12.79 18.39 -3.25
CA GLY A 16 -12.47 19.76 -3.64
C GLY A 16 -11.57 20.51 -2.65
N TRP A 17 -10.89 19.79 -1.74
CA TRP A 17 -9.94 20.40 -0.82
C TRP A 17 -8.81 21.12 -1.57
N LYS A 18 -8.49 22.33 -1.10
CA LYS A 18 -7.38 23.14 -1.59
C LYS A 18 -6.44 23.43 -0.42
N PRO A 19 -5.19 22.95 -0.43
CA PRO A 19 -4.27 23.21 0.67
C PRO A 19 -3.95 24.70 0.78
N GLU A 20 -3.86 25.19 2.02
CA GLU A 20 -3.44 26.57 2.33
C GLU A 20 -1.91 26.75 2.30
N PHE A 21 -1.19 25.82 1.69
CA PHE A 21 0.26 25.84 1.56
C PHE A 21 0.66 25.29 0.19
N GLU A 22 1.79 25.79 -0.31
CA GLU A 22 2.43 25.28 -1.51
C GLU A 22 3.94 25.37 -1.30
N ILE A 23 4.67 24.28 -1.58
CA ILE A 23 6.13 24.23 -1.38
C ILE A 23 6.80 24.92 -2.57
N ALA A 24 7.66 25.91 -2.32
CA ALA A 24 8.27 26.73 -3.37
C ALA A 24 9.20 25.94 -4.31
N ASP A 25 9.95 24.97 -3.76
CA ASP A 25 10.81 24.06 -4.54
C ASP A 25 10.67 22.62 -3.99
N PRO A 26 9.71 21.82 -4.50
CA PRO A 26 9.46 20.47 -4.03
C PRO A 26 10.66 19.52 -4.19
N VAL A 27 11.47 19.70 -5.24
CA VAL A 27 12.60 18.82 -5.55
C VAL A 27 13.77 19.06 -4.60
N LYS A 28 13.99 20.31 -4.19
CA LYS A 28 14.93 20.63 -3.13
C LYS A 28 14.39 20.23 -1.76
N ALA A 29 13.13 20.52 -1.48
CA ALA A 29 12.50 20.22 -0.19
C ALA A 29 12.59 18.74 0.19
N ILE A 30 12.30 17.82 -0.74
CA ILE A 30 12.42 16.37 -0.47
C ILE A 30 13.85 15.96 -0.08
N LYS A 31 14.86 16.57 -0.69
CA LYS A 31 16.28 16.31 -0.42
C LYS A 31 16.71 16.84 0.94
N ASP A 32 16.25 18.03 1.30
CA ASP A 32 16.60 18.68 2.56
C ASP A 32 15.91 17.96 3.73
N ILE A 33 14.61 17.67 3.61
CA ILE A 33 13.84 16.92 4.60
C ILE A 33 14.42 15.51 4.81
N SER A 34 14.78 14.81 3.72
CA SER A 34 15.29 13.44 3.81
C SER A 34 16.64 13.34 4.54
N ARG A 35 17.48 14.37 4.48
CA ARG A 35 18.80 14.39 5.13
C ARG A 35 18.72 14.71 6.62
N ASP A 36 17.66 15.40 7.03
CA ASP A 36 17.49 15.84 8.40
C ASP A 36 16.67 14.84 9.23
N THR A 37 17.39 13.95 9.91
CA THR A 37 16.78 13.00 10.85
C THR A 37 16.36 13.63 12.19
N SER A 38 16.66 14.91 12.42
CA SER A 38 16.12 15.67 13.57
C SER A 38 14.70 16.19 13.33
N LEU A 39 14.22 16.16 12.07
CA LEU A 39 12.87 16.56 11.66
C LEU A 39 12.56 18.05 11.88
N THR A 40 13.60 18.90 11.98
CA THR A 40 13.48 20.33 12.26
C THR A 40 13.61 21.21 11.01
N THR A 41 14.04 20.62 9.89
CA THR A 41 14.21 21.34 8.62
C THR A 41 12.93 22.01 8.19
N THR A 42 13.00 23.33 8.03
CA THR A 42 11.95 24.14 7.42
C THR A 42 12.22 24.31 5.93
N VAL A 43 11.18 24.17 5.12
CA VAL A 43 11.23 24.41 3.67
C VAL A 43 10.42 25.67 3.31
N PRO A 44 10.86 26.46 2.32
CA PRO A 44 10.15 27.67 1.91
C PRO A 44 8.82 27.33 1.21
N MET A 45 7.79 28.09 1.55
CA MET A 45 6.47 28.03 0.90
C MET A 45 6.41 29.09 -0.23
N THR A 46 5.56 28.89 -1.23
CA THR A 46 5.28 29.89 -2.29
C THR A 46 4.72 31.19 -1.70
N PHE A 47 3.99 31.08 -0.60
CA PHE A 47 3.43 32.19 0.17
C PHE A 47 3.41 31.84 1.66
N GLY A 48 3.42 32.86 2.52
CA GLY A 48 3.43 32.66 3.98
C GLY A 48 4.81 32.29 4.55
N ARG A 49 4.81 31.69 5.74
CA ARG A 49 6.04 31.34 6.47
C ARG A 49 6.60 29.98 6.04
N PRO A 50 7.93 29.76 6.09
CA PRO A 50 8.51 28.42 5.95
C PRO A 50 7.92 27.43 6.96
N MET A 51 7.80 26.17 6.57
CA MET A 51 7.18 25.11 7.38
C MET A 51 8.07 23.88 7.46
N THR A 52 8.00 23.15 8.57
CA THR A 52 8.60 21.82 8.68
C THR A 52 7.73 20.76 8.00
N ALA A 53 8.32 19.62 7.66
CA ALA A 53 7.56 18.47 7.15
C ALA A 53 6.45 18.02 8.11
N LEU A 54 6.73 18.06 9.43
CA LEU A 54 5.74 17.73 10.47
C LEU A 54 4.58 18.73 10.48
N ALA A 55 4.86 20.02 10.38
CA ALA A 55 3.80 21.04 10.35
C ALA A 55 2.89 20.86 9.13
N ILE A 56 3.46 20.57 7.96
CA ILE A 56 2.69 20.27 6.74
C ILE A 56 1.82 19.03 6.93
N GLN A 57 2.39 17.93 7.46
CA GLN A 57 1.64 16.69 7.71
C GLN A 57 0.50 16.88 8.72
N HIS A 58 0.69 17.69 9.77
CA HIS A 58 -0.39 18.01 10.72
C HIS A 58 -1.53 18.77 10.07
N LEU A 59 -1.26 19.73 9.16
CA LEU A 59 -2.33 20.43 8.44
C LEU A 59 -3.15 19.48 7.55
N ILE A 60 -2.47 18.56 6.86
CA ILE A 60 -3.15 17.54 6.04
C ILE A 60 -3.99 16.61 6.92
N LEU A 61 -3.42 16.11 8.03
CA LEU A 61 -4.14 15.27 8.98
C LEU A 61 -5.39 15.98 9.53
N GLN A 62 -5.28 17.24 9.91
CA GLN A 62 -6.41 18.03 10.42
C GLN A 62 -7.53 18.14 9.38
N ALA A 63 -7.20 18.37 8.11
CA ALA A 63 -8.19 18.38 7.03
C ALA A 63 -8.87 17.01 6.85
N CYS A 64 -8.09 15.92 6.88
CA CYS A 64 -8.63 14.56 6.78
C CYS A 64 -9.54 14.22 7.97
N GLN A 65 -9.13 14.59 9.19
CA GLN A 65 -9.92 14.36 10.41
C GLN A 65 -11.24 15.14 10.37
N ALA A 66 -11.20 16.40 9.94
CA ALA A 66 -12.40 17.23 9.82
C ALA A 66 -13.41 16.66 8.80
N SER A 67 -12.92 15.97 7.76
CA SER A 67 -13.76 15.47 6.68
C SER A 67 -14.23 14.03 6.90
N PHE A 68 -13.40 13.17 7.50
CA PHE A 68 -13.58 11.72 7.45
C PHE A 68 -13.60 11.00 8.80
N ALA A 69 -13.40 11.70 9.92
CA ALA A 69 -13.54 11.07 11.23
C ALA A 69 -14.96 10.49 11.42
N GLY A 70 -15.05 9.24 11.86
CA GLY A 70 -16.30 8.50 12.02
C GLY A 70 -16.89 7.92 10.74
N ARG A 71 -16.18 8.01 9.59
CA ARG A 71 -16.64 7.45 8.31
C ARG A 71 -16.79 5.93 8.39
N ASP A 72 -15.75 5.26 8.87
CA ASP A 72 -15.69 3.80 9.06
C ASP A 72 -14.48 3.41 9.94
N PRO A 73 -14.45 2.18 10.51
CA PRO A 73 -13.39 1.76 11.42
C PRO A 73 -11.97 1.75 10.81
N GLU A 74 -11.82 1.49 9.51
CA GLU A 74 -10.51 1.47 8.86
C GLU A 74 -9.98 2.90 8.68
N THR A 75 -10.83 3.82 8.23
CA THR A 75 -10.52 5.25 8.16
C THR A 75 -10.13 5.80 9.52
N ASP A 76 -10.90 5.53 10.57
CA ASP A 76 -10.61 5.98 11.93
C ASP A 76 -9.29 5.41 12.46
N TRP A 77 -9.01 4.14 12.17
CA TRP A 77 -7.73 3.52 12.53
C TRP A 77 -6.56 4.21 11.82
N VAL A 78 -6.66 4.50 10.51
CA VAL A 78 -5.62 5.21 9.76
C VAL A 78 -5.38 6.61 10.33
N LEU A 79 -6.44 7.36 10.62
CA LEU A 79 -6.35 8.71 11.21
C LEU A 79 -5.68 8.67 12.59
N SER A 80 -6.06 7.72 13.44
CA SER A 80 -5.45 7.53 14.77
C SER A 80 -3.97 7.18 14.66
N GLN A 81 -3.61 6.21 13.81
CA GLN A 81 -2.21 5.81 13.62
C GLN A 81 -1.36 6.92 13.00
N TRP A 82 -1.96 7.79 12.16
CA TRP A 82 -1.29 8.97 11.63
C TRP A 82 -1.00 9.99 12.73
N ALA A 83 -2.01 10.34 13.53
CA ALA A 83 -1.86 11.28 14.63
C ALA A 83 -0.77 10.82 15.61
N GLU A 84 -0.84 9.56 16.07
CA GLU A 84 0.17 8.99 16.98
C GLU A 84 1.57 8.99 16.38
N ALA A 85 1.69 8.77 15.07
CA ALA A 85 2.98 8.79 14.39
C ALA A 85 3.55 10.21 14.35
N LEU A 86 2.75 11.23 14.02
CA LEU A 86 3.20 12.62 14.00
C LEU A 86 3.57 13.11 15.41
N ASP A 87 2.77 12.79 16.42
CA ASP A 87 3.04 13.15 17.82
C ASP A 87 4.34 12.52 18.32
N ALA A 88 4.58 11.24 18.00
CA ALA A 88 5.82 10.56 18.34
C ALA A 88 7.02 11.17 17.58
N LEU A 89 6.87 11.49 16.29
CA LEU A 89 7.93 12.14 15.51
C LEU A 89 8.28 13.53 16.05
N GLY A 90 7.30 14.29 16.56
CA GLY A 90 7.52 15.60 17.17
C GLY A 90 8.07 15.56 18.60
N SER A 91 8.13 14.39 19.24
CA SER A 91 8.55 14.23 20.64
C SER A 91 9.63 13.16 20.80
N VAL A 92 9.25 11.88 20.78
CA VAL A 92 10.12 10.73 20.97
C VAL A 92 9.96 9.77 19.79
N PRO A 93 10.68 10.01 18.66
CA PRO A 93 10.56 9.18 17.46
C PRO A 93 10.81 7.70 17.72
N GLU A 94 11.64 7.36 18.70
CA GLU A 94 12.00 6.00 19.08
C GLU A 94 10.79 5.14 19.51
N LYS A 95 9.67 5.77 19.91
CA LYS A 95 8.39 5.06 20.15
C LYS A 95 7.86 4.34 18.90
N LEU A 96 8.32 4.75 17.71
CA LEU A 96 7.93 4.18 16.42
C LEU A 96 8.88 3.07 15.94
N ALA A 97 9.88 2.68 16.74
CA ALA A 97 10.90 1.69 16.41
C ALA A 97 10.38 0.24 16.26
N THR A 98 9.07 0.05 16.20
CA THR A 98 8.40 -1.20 15.86
C THR A 98 7.52 -1.12 14.61
N ARG A 99 7.23 0.09 14.09
CA ARG A 99 6.27 0.29 12.99
C ARG A 99 6.73 1.21 11.86
N VAL A 100 7.82 1.97 12.02
CA VAL A 100 8.36 2.86 10.97
C VAL A 100 9.77 2.40 10.58
N ASP A 101 9.93 1.93 9.34
CA ASP A 101 11.15 1.25 8.87
C ASP A 101 12.45 2.04 9.11
N TRP A 102 12.48 3.34 8.80
CA TRP A 102 13.70 4.12 8.98
C TRP A 102 14.09 4.27 10.45
N ILE A 103 13.12 4.27 11.36
CA ILE A 103 13.33 4.32 12.82
C ILE A 103 13.76 2.94 13.33
N ILE A 104 13.15 1.86 12.82
CA ILE A 104 13.57 0.48 13.09
C ILE A 104 15.06 0.32 12.69
N LYS A 105 15.42 0.67 11.45
CA LYS A 105 16.81 0.60 10.96
C LYS A 105 17.76 1.44 11.79
N ARG A 106 17.40 2.71 12.08
CA ARG A 106 18.20 3.59 12.95
C ARG A 106 18.43 2.98 14.33
N SER A 107 17.42 2.35 14.93
CA SER A 107 17.55 1.69 16.24
C SER A 107 18.56 0.53 16.21
N VAL A 108 18.59 -0.26 15.13
CA VAL A 108 19.57 -1.34 14.96
C VAL A 108 20.97 -0.77 14.82
N PHE A 109 21.13 0.29 14.02
CA PHE A 109 22.43 0.94 13.83
C PHE A 109 22.98 1.54 15.13
N VAL A 110 22.13 2.15 15.96
CA VAL A 110 22.54 2.63 17.29
C VAL A 110 22.97 1.47 18.19
N GLN A 111 22.22 0.35 18.19
CA GLN A 111 22.51 -0.82 19.05
C GLN A 111 23.86 -1.50 18.76
N ILE A 112 24.27 -1.56 17.50
CA ILE A 112 25.54 -2.22 17.11
C ILE A 112 26.79 -1.36 17.36
N GLY A 113 26.65 -0.25 18.11
CA GLY A 113 27.76 0.60 18.52
C GLY A 113 28.05 1.76 17.58
N THR A 114 27.16 2.04 16.62
CA THR A 114 27.24 3.27 15.82
C THR A 114 26.65 4.43 16.60
N THR A 115 27.43 4.95 17.55
CA THR A 115 27.10 6.17 18.29
C THR A 115 27.56 7.40 17.49
N GLY A 116 26.72 8.43 17.41
CA GLY A 116 27.05 9.68 16.71
C GLY A 116 26.26 9.91 15.42
N ASP A 117 26.73 10.85 14.61
CA ASP A 117 26.07 11.33 13.40
C ASP A 117 25.96 10.24 12.30
N PRO A 118 24.76 9.93 11.78
CA PRO A 118 24.59 9.00 10.65
C PRO A 118 25.41 9.31 9.41
N ARG A 119 25.94 10.54 9.26
CA ARG A 119 26.84 10.93 8.18
C ARG A 119 28.26 10.40 8.35
N THR A 120 28.68 9.98 9.55
CA THR A 120 29.99 9.37 9.80
C THR A 120 29.99 7.85 9.65
N TRP A 121 28.83 7.27 9.32
CA TRP A 121 28.56 5.84 9.20
C TRP A 121 29.12 5.21 7.91
N GLY A 122 30.35 5.57 7.53
CA GLY A 122 31.03 5.13 6.30
C GLY A 122 31.39 3.63 6.26
N ASP A 123 31.05 2.87 7.29
CA ASP A 123 31.42 1.46 7.42
C ASP A 123 30.67 0.59 6.39
N ALA A 124 31.42 -0.23 5.65
CA ALA A 124 30.88 -1.28 4.77
C ALA A 124 29.92 -2.22 5.51
N ARG A 125 30.04 -2.34 6.83
CA ARG A 125 29.08 -3.04 7.70
C ARG A 125 27.68 -2.43 7.69
N LEU A 126 27.55 -1.11 7.73
CA LEU A 126 26.25 -0.43 7.80
C LEU A 126 25.52 -0.49 6.47
N ARG A 127 26.22 -0.33 5.35
CA ARG A 127 25.66 -0.57 4.01
C ARG A 127 25.16 -2.01 3.84
N ARG A 128 25.90 -2.99 4.38
CA ARG A 128 25.47 -4.40 4.37
C ARG A 128 24.22 -4.61 5.21
N LEU A 129 24.12 -3.99 6.38
CA LEU A 129 22.93 -4.11 7.23
C LEU A 129 21.70 -3.40 6.65
N ASP A 130 21.90 -2.22 6.05
CA ASP A 130 20.84 -1.51 5.33
C ASP A 130 20.28 -2.37 4.19
N MET A 131 21.17 -3.01 3.41
CA MET A 131 20.76 -3.98 2.39
C MET A 131 20.08 -5.21 2.99
N ALA A 132 20.65 -5.80 4.05
CA ALA A 132 20.13 -7.00 4.70
C ALA A 132 18.71 -6.80 5.27
N TYR A 133 18.37 -5.58 5.69
CA TYR A 133 17.02 -5.23 6.14
C TYR A 133 15.97 -5.45 5.03
N HIS A 134 16.32 -5.20 3.78
CA HIS A 134 15.40 -5.29 2.64
C HIS A 134 15.44 -6.64 1.91
N MET A 135 16.25 -7.61 2.37
CA MET A 135 16.30 -8.93 1.77
C MET A 135 15.00 -9.69 2.02
N ILE A 136 14.51 -10.40 1.01
CA ILE A 136 13.25 -11.16 1.06
C ILE A 136 13.50 -12.58 1.61
N ASP A 137 14.66 -13.17 1.34
CA ASP A 137 15.00 -14.52 1.83
C ASP A 137 15.09 -14.51 3.37
N PRO A 138 14.21 -15.24 4.09
CA PRO A 138 14.17 -15.21 5.55
C PRO A 138 15.45 -15.68 6.25
N ARG A 139 16.37 -16.34 5.52
CA ARG A 139 17.66 -16.81 6.06
C ARG A 139 18.69 -15.69 6.18
N VAL A 140 18.54 -14.62 5.40
CA VAL A 140 19.48 -13.48 5.35
C VAL A 140 18.79 -12.14 5.65
N SER A 141 17.46 -12.12 5.73
CA SER A 141 16.67 -10.94 6.04
C SER A 141 16.80 -10.51 7.50
N LEU A 142 17.34 -9.30 7.70
CA LEU A 142 17.35 -8.66 9.01
C LEU A 142 15.92 -8.28 9.44
N PHE A 143 15.06 -7.85 8.53
CA PHE A 143 13.66 -7.55 8.84
C PHE A 143 12.94 -8.78 9.39
N GLU A 144 13.02 -9.93 8.71
CA GLU A 144 12.39 -11.18 9.20
C GLU A 144 12.96 -11.63 10.55
N THR A 145 14.26 -11.42 10.77
CA THR A 145 14.88 -11.70 12.07
C THR A 145 14.26 -10.83 13.18
N LEU A 146 14.14 -9.52 12.95
CA LEU A 146 13.52 -8.59 13.91
C LEU A 146 12.04 -8.90 14.13
N ARG A 147 11.31 -9.25 13.06
CA ARG A 147 9.89 -9.62 13.12
C ARG A 147 9.66 -10.86 13.98
N LYS A 148 10.46 -11.92 13.79
CA LYS A 148 10.41 -13.15 14.61
C LYS A 148 10.77 -12.91 16.07
N GLN A 149 11.57 -11.89 16.36
CA GLN A 149 11.89 -11.46 17.73
C GLN A 149 10.80 -10.57 18.36
N GLY A 150 9.68 -10.30 17.67
CA GLY A 150 8.63 -9.40 18.16
C GLY A 150 9.02 -7.93 18.16
N ARG A 151 10.11 -7.56 17.45
CA ARG A 151 10.61 -6.17 17.38
C ARG A 151 9.97 -5.36 16.26
N VAL A 152 9.14 -5.99 15.43
CA VAL A 152 8.35 -5.34 14.38
C VAL A 152 6.90 -5.72 14.60
N MET A 153 6.02 -4.71 14.54
CA MET A 153 4.58 -4.90 14.61
C MET A 153 4.09 -5.61 13.34
N ASN A 154 3.31 -6.67 13.52
CA ASN A 154 2.59 -7.31 12.42
C ASN A 154 1.19 -6.70 12.32
N LEU A 155 0.83 -6.18 11.15
CA LEU A 155 -0.54 -5.71 10.86
C LEU A 155 -1.48 -6.86 10.52
N VAL A 156 -0.91 -7.95 9.98
CA VAL A 156 -1.63 -9.14 9.52
C VAL A 156 -0.86 -10.35 10.04
N ASP A 157 -1.57 -11.37 10.49
CA ASP A 157 -0.95 -12.61 10.93
C ASP A 157 -0.39 -13.44 9.75
N GLN A 158 0.44 -14.43 10.07
CA GLN A 158 1.10 -15.25 9.06
C GLN A 158 0.11 -16.12 8.28
N GLU A 159 -0.93 -16.63 8.94
CA GLU A 159 -1.95 -17.48 8.31
C GLU A 159 -2.69 -16.74 7.19
N ARG A 160 -3.05 -15.48 7.44
CA ARG A 160 -3.69 -14.61 6.46
C ARG A 160 -2.74 -14.26 5.32
N LEU A 161 -1.45 -14.03 5.59
CA LEU A 161 -0.45 -13.80 4.53
C LEU A 161 -0.31 -15.02 3.62
N ASP A 162 -0.24 -16.21 4.19
CA ASP A 162 -0.12 -17.47 3.44
C ASP A 162 -1.37 -17.72 2.58
N ALA A 163 -2.56 -17.41 3.13
CA ALA A 163 -3.83 -17.49 2.38
C ALA A 163 -3.87 -16.52 1.18
N CYS A 164 -3.33 -15.31 1.32
CA CYS A 164 -3.26 -14.31 0.23
C CYS A 164 -2.37 -14.74 -0.94
N ALA A 165 -1.41 -15.65 -0.73
CA ALA A 165 -0.59 -16.18 -1.82
C ALA A 165 -1.40 -17.05 -2.80
N GLN A 166 -2.51 -17.64 -2.33
CA GLN A 166 -3.36 -18.54 -3.12
C GLN A 166 -4.71 -17.91 -3.46
N THR A 167 -5.16 -16.94 -2.66
CA THR A 167 -6.50 -16.37 -2.76
C THR A 167 -6.44 -14.93 -3.28
N PRO A 168 -6.99 -14.63 -4.46
CA PRO A 168 -7.02 -13.26 -4.97
C PRO A 168 -7.91 -12.36 -4.10
N PRO A 169 -7.70 -11.02 -4.13
CA PRO A 169 -8.53 -10.09 -3.38
C PRO A 169 -9.99 -10.14 -3.88
N ALA A 170 -10.89 -10.52 -2.96
CA ALA A 170 -12.33 -10.57 -3.19
C ALA A 170 -12.88 -9.21 -3.65
N ARG A 171 -14.01 -9.22 -4.36
CA ARG A 171 -14.68 -8.00 -4.86
C ARG A 171 -13.80 -7.10 -5.73
N THR A 172 -12.74 -7.66 -6.32
CA THR A 172 -11.96 -7.01 -7.38
C THR A 172 -11.97 -7.89 -8.63
N ARG A 173 -11.70 -7.28 -9.80
CA ARG A 173 -11.44 -8.05 -11.04
C ARG A 173 -10.29 -9.07 -10.92
N GLY A 174 -9.43 -8.93 -9.91
CA GLY A 174 -8.45 -9.95 -9.54
C GLY A 174 -9.08 -11.29 -9.16
N ALA A 175 -10.22 -11.26 -8.46
CA ALA A 175 -10.95 -12.46 -8.08
C ALA A 175 -11.52 -13.21 -9.30
N ILE A 176 -12.06 -12.46 -10.28
CA ILE A 176 -12.54 -13.03 -11.54
C ILE A 176 -11.39 -13.71 -12.29
N ARG A 177 -10.25 -13.03 -12.45
CA ARG A 177 -9.08 -13.61 -13.12
C ARG A 177 -8.55 -14.85 -12.40
N GLY A 178 -8.53 -14.84 -11.07
CA GLY A 178 -8.14 -16.00 -10.28
C GLY A 178 -9.08 -17.19 -10.46
N ALA A 179 -10.41 -16.96 -10.43
CA ALA A 179 -11.41 -18.00 -10.66
C ALA A 179 -11.32 -18.61 -12.07
N LEU A 180 -11.14 -17.77 -13.09
CA LEU A 180 -10.94 -18.21 -14.48
C LEU A 180 -9.66 -19.02 -14.64
N LEU A 181 -8.56 -18.57 -14.04
CA LEU A 181 -7.28 -19.30 -14.07
C LEU A 181 -7.40 -20.66 -13.37
N ALA A 182 -8.06 -20.72 -12.21
CA ALA A 182 -8.23 -21.95 -11.46
C ALA A 182 -9.04 -23.01 -12.21
N ARG A 183 -10.07 -22.60 -12.98
CA ARG A 183 -10.98 -23.54 -13.66
C ARG A 183 -10.62 -23.81 -15.12
N PHE A 184 -10.06 -22.82 -15.82
CA PHE A 184 -9.90 -22.84 -17.29
C PHE A 184 -8.48 -22.49 -17.77
N ALA A 185 -7.46 -22.62 -16.92
CA ALA A 185 -6.06 -22.32 -17.29
C ALA A 185 -5.62 -22.89 -18.64
N PRO A 186 -5.86 -24.18 -18.98
CA PRO A 186 -5.43 -24.73 -20.28
C PRO A 186 -6.07 -24.08 -21.51
N GLN A 187 -7.23 -23.43 -21.34
CA GLN A 187 -7.96 -22.75 -22.41
C GLN A 187 -7.69 -21.24 -22.47
N ILE A 188 -6.95 -20.68 -21.51
CA ILE A 188 -6.60 -19.25 -21.51
C ILE A 188 -5.43 -19.02 -22.46
N ARG A 189 -5.69 -18.23 -23.50
CA ARG A 189 -4.69 -17.78 -24.47
C ARG A 189 -3.91 -16.57 -23.96
N LYS A 190 -4.61 -15.63 -23.32
CA LYS A 190 -4.06 -14.38 -22.80
C LYS A 190 -4.81 -13.91 -21.55
N LEU A 191 -4.07 -13.42 -20.56
CA LEU A 191 -4.62 -12.86 -19.31
C LEU A 191 -4.01 -11.46 -19.09
N GLU A 192 -4.85 -10.44 -19.05
CA GLU A 192 -4.45 -9.03 -18.82
C GLU A 192 -5.13 -8.47 -17.55
N TRP A 193 -4.95 -7.17 -17.27
CA TRP A 193 -5.62 -6.52 -16.13
C TRP A 193 -7.10 -6.27 -16.40
N ASP A 194 -7.43 -5.94 -17.63
CA ASP A 194 -8.75 -5.54 -18.11
C ASP A 194 -9.45 -6.63 -18.92
N SER A 195 -8.81 -7.77 -19.18
CA SER A 195 -9.39 -8.76 -20.09
C SER A 195 -8.80 -10.16 -19.94
N VAL A 196 -9.57 -11.14 -20.37
CA VAL A 196 -9.13 -12.54 -20.50
C VAL A 196 -9.56 -13.08 -21.86
N THR A 197 -8.63 -13.65 -22.60
CA THR A 197 -8.87 -14.25 -23.91
C THR A 197 -8.73 -15.76 -23.83
N PHE A 198 -9.72 -16.46 -24.38
CA PHE A 198 -9.78 -17.92 -24.38
C PHE A 198 -9.85 -18.49 -25.80
N ASP A 199 -9.32 -19.71 -25.95
CA ASP A 199 -9.56 -20.57 -27.11
C ASP A 199 -10.79 -21.45 -26.85
N VAL A 200 -11.87 -21.25 -27.62
CA VAL A 200 -13.13 -22.01 -27.53
C VAL A 200 -13.38 -22.75 -28.83
N GLY A 201 -12.90 -23.99 -28.90
CA GLY A 201 -12.91 -24.77 -30.14
C GLY A 201 -12.00 -24.13 -31.19
N SER A 202 -12.57 -23.70 -32.32
CA SER A 202 -11.84 -23.00 -33.39
C SER A 202 -11.95 -21.47 -33.34
N LYS A 203 -12.59 -20.92 -32.31
CA LYS A 203 -12.83 -19.47 -32.17
C LYS A 203 -12.18 -18.92 -30.91
N GLU A 204 -11.78 -17.66 -31.01
CA GLU A 204 -11.35 -16.88 -29.86
C GLU A 204 -12.55 -16.20 -29.19
N TRP A 205 -12.53 -16.12 -27.86
CA TRP A 205 -13.45 -15.26 -27.11
C TRP A 205 -12.70 -14.42 -26.08
N ARG A 206 -12.94 -13.11 -26.11
CA ARG A 206 -12.40 -12.14 -25.16
C ARG A 206 -13.50 -11.73 -24.18
N LEU A 207 -13.23 -11.89 -22.90
CA LEU A 207 -14.00 -11.34 -21.80
C LEU A 207 -13.38 -10.02 -21.38
N ASP A 208 -14.17 -8.95 -21.43
CA ASP A 208 -13.78 -7.62 -20.93
C ASP A 208 -14.10 -7.51 -19.42
N LEU A 209 -13.17 -6.92 -18.68
CA LEU A 209 -13.21 -6.71 -17.23
C LEU A 209 -13.02 -5.23 -16.85
N GLU A 210 -12.90 -4.31 -17.81
CA GLU A 210 -12.55 -2.90 -17.56
C GLU A 210 -13.56 -2.24 -16.60
N ASP A 211 -14.86 -2.38 -16.90
CA ASP A 211 -15.93 -1.76 -16.12
C ASP A 211 -16.50 -2.66 -15.00
N ILE A 212 -15.92 -3.84 -14.78
CA ILE A 212 -16.42 -4.79 -13.78
C ILE A 212 -15.91 -4.41 -12.40
N THR A 213 -16.75 -3.68 -11.66
CA THR A 213 -16.47 -3.21 -10.31
C THR A 213 -17.65 -3.45 -9.36
N GLY A 214 -17.36 -3.60 -8.06
CA GLY A 214 -18.41 -3.70 -7.04
C GLY A 214 -19.13 -5.05 -6.99
N PRO A 215 -20.39 -5.09 -6.51
CA PRO A 215 -21.09 -6.34 -6.15
C PRO A 215 -21.31 -7.33 -7.30
N VAL A 216 -21.27 -6.88 -8.56
CA VAL A 216 -21.43 -7.75 -9.74
C VAL A 216 -20.35 -8.84 -9.81
N ILE A 217 -19.18 -8.59 -9.20
CA ILE A 217 -18.05 -9.51 -9.18
C ILE A 217 -18.42 -10.85 -8.55
N ASP A 218 -19.17 -10.83 -7.45
CA ASP A 218 -19.57 -12.05 -6.74
C ASP A 218 -20.50 -12.91 -7.62
N ARG A 219 -21.38 -12.27 -8.40
CA ARG A 219 -22.26 -12.95 -9.37
C ARG A 219 -21.47 -13.53 -10.55
N VAL A 220 -20.45 -12.83 -11.03
CA VAL A 220 -19.57 -13.32 -12.10
C VAL A 220 -18.78 -14.55 -11.63
N ILE A 221 -18.26 -14.52 -10.40
CA ILE A 221 -17.56 -15.66 -9.79
C ILE A 221 -18.51 -16.85 -9.65
N GLU A 222 -19.72 -16.65 -9.14
CA GLU A 222 -20.72 -17.71 -9.02
C GLU A 222 -21.09 -18.33 -10.38
N LEU A 223 -21.23 -17.50 -11.41
CA LEU A 223 -21.47 -17.95 -12.78
C LEU A 223 -20.28 -18.77 -13.31
N ILE A 224 -19.06 -18.32 -13.03
CA ILE A 224 -17.84 -19.08 -13.34
C ILE A 224 -17.95 -20.43 -12.65
N ASP A 225 -18.09 -20.50 -11.33
CA ASP A 225 -18.06 -21.75 -10.56
C ASP A 225 -19.13 -22.76 -10.98
N ARG A 226 -20.34 -22.30 -11.29
CA ARG A 226 -21.47 -23.16 -11.71
C ARG A 226 -21.36 -23.65 -13.16
N SER A 227 -20.53 -23.01 -13.99
CA SER A 227 -20.41 -23.40 -15.40
C SER A 227 -19.61 -24.70 -15.53
N PRO A 228 -20.16 -25.79 -16.10
CA PRO A 228 -19.46 -27.07 -16.20
C PRO A 228 -18.22 -27.02 -17.09
N ASP A 229 -18.26 -26.19 -18.14
CA ASP A 229 -17.16 -25.97 -19.06
C ASP A 229 -17.14 -24.53 -19.59
N LEU A 230 -16.07 -24.18 -20.30
CA LEU A 230 -15.89 -22.86 -20.88
C LEU A 230 -16.96 -22.55 -21.94
N THR A 231 -17.37 -23.53 -22.74
CA THR A 231 -18.40 -23.34 -23.78
C THR A 231 -19.72 -22.87 -23.16
N THR A 232 -20.12 -23.48 -22.05
CA THR A 232 -21.33 -23.13 -21.29
C THR A 232 -21.20 -21.75 -20.65
N LEU A 233 -20.03 -21.43 -20.08
CA LEU A 233 -19.75 -20.09 -19.54
C LEU A 233 -19.92 -19.01 -20.62
N VAL A 234 -19.28 -19.21 -21.79
CA VAL A 234 -19.36 -18.26 -22.91
C VAL A 234 -20.78 -18.11 -23.42
N ALA A 235 -21.52 -19.22 -23.57
CA ALA A 235 -22.91 -19.18 -23.99
C ALA A 235 -23.78 -18.38 -23.00
N THR A 236 -23.57 -18.57 -21.70
CA THR A 236 -24.34 -17.88 -20.66
C THR A 236 -24.01 -16.39 -20.59
N MET A 237 -22.73 -16.01 -20.64
CA MET A 237 -22.31 -14.61 -20.64
C MET A 237 -22.76 -13.86 -21.90
N LYS A 238 -22.74 -14.51 -23.07
CA LYS A 238 -23.28 -13.92 -24.32
C LYS A 238 -24.81 -13.84 -24.33
N GLY A 239 -25.48 -14.83 -23.73
CA GLY A 239 -26.94 -14.88 -23.63
C GLY A 239 -27.52 -13.82 -22.69
N GLY A 240 -26.81 -13.49 -21.61
CA GLY A 240 -27.22 -12.45 -20.65
C GLY A 240 -27.09 -11.01 -21.16
N SER A 241 -26.34 -10.78 -22.26
CA SER A 241 -26.15 -9.45 -22.85
C SER A 241 -27.39 -8.92 -23.63
N ARG A 242 -28.47 -9.70 -23.75
CA ARG A 242 -29.67 -9.29 -24.49
C ARG A 242 -30.81 -8.72 -23.63
N ASP A 243 -30.75 -8.89 -22.30
CA ASP A 243 -31.81 -8.49 -21.37
C ASP A 243 -31.31 -7.55 -20.25
N ALA A 244 -30.35 -6.67 -20.56
CA ALA A 244 -29.91 -5.58 -19.68
C ALA A 244 -29.94 -4.24 -20.43
#